data_AF-A0A9K3N091-F1
#
_entry.id   AF-A0A9K3N091-F1
#
_cell.length_a   1.000
_cell.length_b   1.000
_cell.length_c   1.000
_cell.angle_alpha   90.00
_cell.angle_beta   90.00
_cell.angle_gamma   90.00
#
_symmetry.space_group_name_H-M   'P 1'
#
loop_
_entity.id
_entity.type
_entity.pdbx_description
1 polymer ?
#
loop_
_entity_poly.entity_id
_entity_poly.type
_entity_poly.pdbx_seq_one_letter_code
_entity_poly.pdbx_strand_id
1 'polypeptide(L)'
;MSALGHPQDMFSDTAIQLQPVFAQWIQNTHALAPGATAPGATASTSLTWGGGDLVAVGGKVALLPIPLGTADFLVHHIHAFMIHVTVLILLKGVLFARSSRLIPDKANLGFHFPCDGPGRGGHVKYHKQQLVQDSIW
;
A
#
# COMPACT_ATOMS: atom_id res chain seq x y z
N MET A 1 -16.80 5.07 -17.02
CA MET A 1 -18.17 4.73 -16.58
C MET A 1 -18.90 5.95 -16.00
N SER A 2 -18.40 6.60 -14.93
CA SER A 2 -19.05 7.81 -14.38
C SER A 2 -19.26 8.94 -15.41
N ALA A 3 -18.20 9.34 -16.12
CA ALA A 3 -18.27 10.42 -17.12
C ALA A 3 -19.05 10.04 -18.39
N LEU A 4 -19.29 8.74 -18.61
CA LEU A 4 -20.09 8.23 -19.74
C LEU A 4 -21.58 8.13 -19.38
N GLY A 5 -21.98 8.53 -18.16
CA GLY A 5 -23.37 8.43 -17.71
C GLY A 5 -23.79 6.99 -17.36
N HIS A 6 -22.84 6.09 -17.14
CA HIS A 6 -23.08 4.69 -16.78
C HIS A 6 -22.64 4.40 -15.34
N PRO A 7 -23.30 4.97 -14.31
CA PRO A 7 -22.91 4.74 -12.92
C PRO A 7 -23.11 3.29 -12.45
N GLN A 8 -24.03 2.55 -13.07
CA GLN A 8 -24.28 1.13 -12.77
C GLN A 8 -23.12 0.20 -13.15
N ASP A 9 -22.22 0.65 -14.03
CA ASP A 9 -21.06 -0.11 -14.47
C ASP A 9 -19.79 0.29 -13.68
N MET A 10 -19.91 1.10 -12.63
CA MET A 10 -18.78 1.54 -11.79
C MET A 10 -18.44 0.52 -10.71
N PHE A 11 -17.16 0.51 -10.30
CA PHE A 11 -16.76 -0.10 -9.05
C PHE A 11 -17.11 0.83 -7.89
N SER A 12 -18.18 0.50 -7.17
CA SER A 12 -18.67 1.25 -6.00
C SER A 12 -19.58 0.37 -5.15
N ASP A 13 -19.92 0.84 -3.94
CA ASP A 13 -20.82 0.09 -3.04
C ASP A 13 -22.26 -0.03 -3.59
N THR A 14 -22.66 0.81 -4.54
CA THR A 14 -24.01 0.84 -5.13
C THR A 14 -24.11 0.16 -6.51
N ALA A 15 -23.00 -0.28 -7.07
CA ALA A 15 -22.92 -0.86 -8.40
C ALA A 15 -22.13 -2.18 -8.34
N ILE A 16 -21.02 -2.31 -9.06
CA ILE A 16 -20.17 -3.50 -9.01
C ILE A 16 -19.30 -3.42 -7.75
N GLN A 17 -19.65 -4.22 -6.75
CA GLN A 17 -18.97 -4.19 -5.45
C GLN A 17 -17.66 -4.99 -5.47
N LEU A 18 -16.60 -4.41 -4.91
CA LEU A 18 -15.35 -5.11 -4.60
C LEU A 18 -15.12 -5.04 -3.09
N GLN A 19 -15.80 -5.93 -2.36
CA GLN A 19 -15.80 -5.89 -0.90
C GLN A 19 -14.48 -6.40 -0.31
N PRO A 20 -13.92 -5.74 0.72
CA PRO A 20 -12.74 -6.21 1.45
C PRO A 20 -13.13 -7.29 2.47
N VAL A 21 -13.63 -8.43 2.00
CA VAL A 21 -14.20 -9.51 2.82
C VAL A 21 -13.23 -10.01 3.91
N PHE A 22 -11.93 -10.10 3.59
CA PHE A 22 -10.93 -10.52 4.57
C PHE A 22 -10.77 -9.51 5.71
N ALA A 23 -10.81 -8.22 5.41
CA ALA A 23 -10.72 -7.19 6.43
C ALA A 23 -11.98 -7.20 7.31
N GLN A 24 -13.17 -7.27 6.69
CA GLN A 24 -14.45 -7.38 7.41
C GLN A 24 -14.51 -8.61 8.32
N TRP A 25 -13.99 -9.75 7.86
CA TRP A 25 -13.88 -10.96 8.67
C TRP A 25 -12.98 -10.76 9.91
N ILE A 26 -11.84 -10.09 9.75
CA ILE A 26 -10.96 -9.71 10.87
C ILE A 26 -11.67 -8.73 11.82
N GLN A 27 -12.36 -7.71 11.29
CA GLN A 27 -13.13 -6.76 12.09
C GLN A 27 -14.15 -7.51 12.98
N ASN A 28 -14.93 -8.42 12.40
CA ASN A 28 -15.92 -9.22 13.13
C ASN A 28 -15.27 -10.12 14.19
N THR A 29 -14.15 -10.75 13.86
CA THR A 29 -13.41 -11.61 14.80
C THR A 29 -12.95 -10.80 16.02
N HIS A 30 -12.48 -9.57 15.83
CA HIS A 30 -12.02 -8.71 16.91
C HIS A 30 -13.18 -8.07 17.69
N ALA A 31 -14.28 -7.72 17.02
CA ALA A 31 -15.48 -7.18 17.65
C ALA A 31 -16.15 -8.20 18.57
N LEU A 32 -16.19 -9.48 18.17
CA LEU A 32 -16.83 -10.57 18.92
C LEU A 32 -15.87 -11.33 19.85
N ALA A 33 -14.60 -10.93 19.92
CA ALA A 33 -13.61 -11.59 20.77
C ALA A 33 -13.93 -11.54 22.28
N PRO A 34 -14.37 -10.41 22.86
CA PRO A 34 -14.63 -10.32 24.30
C PRO A 34 -15.68 -11.33 24.77
N GLY A 35 -15.39 -12.07 25.83
CA GLY A 35 -16.28 -13.11 26.38
C GLY A 35 -16.32 -14.42 25.59
N ALA A 36 -15.77 -14.48 24.37
CA ALA A 36 -15.67 -15.69 23.56
C ALA A 36 -14.21 -16.16 23.43
N THR A 37 -13.48 -15.65 22.43
CA THR A 37 -12.07 -16.00 22.21
C THR A 37 -11.12 -15.27 23.17
N ALA A 38 -11.60 -14.23 23.85
CA ALA A 38 -10.92 -13.53 24.93
C ALA A 38 -11.84 -13.41 26.18
N PRO A 39 -11.97 -14.48 27.00
CA PRO A 39 -12.93 -14.53 28.11
C PRO A 39 -12.71 -13.48 29.21
N GLY A 40 -11.45 -13.07 29.44
CA GLY A 40 -11.10 -12.06 30.44
C GLY A 40 -11.16 -10.61 29.93
N ALA A 41 -11.42 -10.40 28.64
CA ALA A 41 -11.51 -9.07 28.06
C ALA A 41 -12.94 -8.54 28.16
N THR A 42 -13.08 -7.29 28.59
CA THR A 42 -14.38 -6.59 28.71
C THR A 42 -14.73 -5.74 27.48
N ALA A 43 -13.78 -5.52 26.58
CA ALA A 43 -13.94 -4.77 25.34
C ALA A 43 -13.01 -5.34 24.26
N SER A 44 -13.32 -5.05 22.99
CA SER A 44 -12.48 -5.41 21.85
C SER A 44 -11.14 -4.66 21.89
N THR A 45 -10.18 -5.07 21.05
CA THR A 45 -8.86 -4.42 20.99
C THR A 45 -8.90 -2.96 20.51
N SER A 46 -9.99 -2.57 19.83
CA SER A 46 -10.28 -1.19 19.42
C SER A 46 -11.77 -1.04 19.12
N LEU A 47 -12.34 0.11 19.45
CA LEU A 47 -13.73 0.44 19.14
C LEU A 47 -13.98 0.61 17.63
N THR A 48 -12.91 0.72 16.82
CA THR A 48 -13.00 0.82 15.36
C THR A 48 -13.47 -0.47 14.69
N TRP A 49 -13.35 -1.62 15.34
CA TRP A 49 -13.69 -2.93 14.77
C TRP A 49 -15.21 -3.16 14.60
N GLY A 50 -16.05 -2.39 15.30
CA GLY A 50 -17.49 -2.63 15.38
C GLY A 50 -17.91 -3.28 16.70
N GLY A 51 -19.22 -3.33 16.94
CA GLY A 51 -19.82 -3.93 18.14
C GLY A 51 -19.78 -3.07 19.42
N GLY A 52 -19.07 -1.94 19.41
CA GLY A 52 -19.06 -0.95 20.49
C GLY A 52 -19.83 0.33 20.13
N ASP A 53 -20.34 1.02 21.15
CA ASP A 53 -21.06 2.30 20.98
C ASP A 53 -20.12 3.45 20.59
N LEU A 54 -20.72 4.49 19.99
CA LEU A 54 -20.04 5.75 19.69
C LEU A 54 -19.53 6.38 20.99
N VAL A 55 -18.23 6.65 21.04
CA VAL A 55 -17.63 7.37 22.17
C VAL A 55 -17.54 8.84 21.82
N ALA A 56 -18.21 9.69 22.59
CA ALA A 56 -18.17 11.15 22.45
C ALA A 56 -17.56 11.82 23.67
N VAL A 57 -16.71 12.82 23.46
CA VAL A 57 -16.11 13.65 24.51
C VAL A 57 -16.29 15.12 24.12
N GLY A 58 -16.88 15.93 25.00
CA GLY A 58 -17.10 17.35 24.73
C GLY A 58 -17.97 17.63 23.49
N GLY A 59 -18.94 16.75 23.21
CA GLY A 59 -19.83 16.87 22.04
C GLY A 59 -19.17 16.53 20.69
N LYS A 60 -17.96 15.96 20.68
CA LYS A 60 -17.27 15.49 19.48
C LYS A 60 -17.11 13.97 19.52
N VAL A 61 -17.12 13.33 18.36
CA VAL A 61 -16.86 11.90 18.24
C VAL A 61 -15.37 11.65 18.49
N ALA A 62 -15.06 10.89 19.53
CA ALA A 62 -13.71 10.45 19.83
C ALA A 62 -13.35 9.20 19.00
N LEU A 63 -14.23 8.19 18.99
CA LEU A 63 -14.06 6.95 18.25
C LEU A 63 -15.43 6.41 17.80
N LEU A 64 -15.47 5.86 16.59
CA LEU A 64 -16.61 5.15 16.02
C LEU A 64 -16.13 3.92 15.22
N PRO A 65 -16.99 2.91 15.02
CA PRO A 65 -16.72 1.82 14.07
C PRO A 65 -16.43 2.35 12.67
N ILE A 66 -15.39 1.81 12.01
CA ILE A 66 -15.01 2.23 10.65
C ILE A 66 -15.49 1.14 9.68
N PRO A 67 -16.62 1.34 8.97
CA PRO A 67 -17.06 0.39 7.96
C PRO A 67 -16.08 0.39 6.79
N LEU A 68 -15.80 -0.80 6.26
CA LEU A 68 -14.91 -0.97 5.12
C LEU A 68 -15.74 -1.35 3.89
N GLY A 69 -15.68 -0.52 2.86
CA GLY A 69 -16.39 -0.73 1.60
C GLY A 69 -15.47 -0.89 0.39
N THR A 70 -16.05 -0.73 -0.79
CA THR A 70 -15.36 -0.86 -2.08
C THR A 70 -14.26 0.18 -2.24
N ALA A 71 -14.48 1.41 -1.77
CA ALA A 71 -13.46 2.46 -1.81
C ALA A 71 -12.22 2.11 -0.98
N ASP A 72 -12.43 1.52 0.21
CA ASP A 72 -11.35 1.08 1.08
C ASP A 72 -10.55 -0.05 0.43
N PHE A 73 -11.21 -1.00 -0.23
CA PHE A 73 -10.53 -2.05 -1.00
C PHE A 73 -9.60 -1.45 -2.07
N LEU A 74 -10.08 -0.47 -2.84
CA LEU A 74 -9.29 0.17 -3.89
C LEU A 74 -8.09 0.93 -3.33
N VAL A 75 -8.27 1.76 -2.30
CA VAL A 75 -7.16 2.56 -1.73
C VAL A 75 -6.10 1.68 -1.08
N HIS A 76 -6.49 0.59 -0.42
CA HIS A 76 -5.53 -0.37 0.13
C HIS A 76 -4.69 -1.05 -0.96
N HIS A 77 -5.29 -1.36 -2.13
CA HIS A 77 -4.53 -1.89 -3.26
C HIS A 77 -3.58 -0.85 -3.87
N ILE A 78 -3.96 0.42 -3.91
CA ILE A 78 -3.06 1.51 -4.33
C ILE A 78 -1.90 1.64 -3.35
N HIS A 79 -2.15 1.61 -2.03
CA HIS A 79 -1.08 1.62 -1.02
C HIS A 79 -0.15 0.42 -1.19
N ALA A 80 -0.70 -0.79 -1.37
CA ALA A 80 0.09 -1.98 -1.63
C ALA A 80 0.95 -1.81 -2.88
N PHE A 81 0.37 -1.33 -3.99
CA PHE A 81 1.11 -1.05 -5.23
C PHE A 81 2.28 -0.08 -5.01
N MET A 82 2.04 1.05 -4.34
CA MET A 82 3.08 2.05 -4.07
C MET A 82 4.20 1.50 -3.19
N ILE A 83 3.85 0.70 -2.17
CA ILE A 83 4.84 0.04 -1.31
C ILE A 83 5.64 -0.98 -2.12
N HIS A 84 5.01 -1.83 -2.93
CA HIS A 84 5.69 -2.82 -3.75
C HIS A 84 6.64 -2.16 -4.76
N VAL A 85 6.23 -1.07 -5.41
CA VAL A 85 7.08 -0.30 -6.33
C VAL A 85 8.26 0.32 -5.58
N THR A 86 8.03 0.91 -4.41
CA THR A 86 9.10 1.49 -3.58
C THR A 86 10.11 0.42 -3.15
N VAL A 87 9.62 -0.74 -2.70
CA VAL A 87 10.46 -1.88 -2.32
C VAL A 87 11.22 -2.42 -3.53
N LEU A 88 10.58 -2.57 -4.69
CA LEU A 88 11.23 -3.03 -5.92
C LEU A 88 12.40 -2.11 -6.30
N ILE A 89 12.17 -0.79 -6.25
CA ILE A 89 13.18 0.22 -6.56
C ILE A 89 14.37 0.13 -5.59
N LEU A 90 14.10 0.13 -4.28
CA LEU A 90 15.16 0.08 -3.26
C LEU A 90 15.92 -1.25 -3.31
N LEU A 91 15.20 -2.36 -3.41
CA LEU A 91 15.77 -3.70 -3.43
C LEU A 91 16.63 -3.91 -4.68
N LYS A 92 16.17 -3.47 -5.86
CA LYS A 92 16.98 -3.49 -7.09
C LYS A 92 18.25 -2.65 -6.92
N GLY A 93 18.14 -1.48 -6.31
CA GLY A 93 19.28 -0.62 -6.02
C GLY A 93 20.34 -1.31 -5.16
N VAL A 94 19.91 -2.00 -4.10
CA VAL A 94 20.80 -2.73 -3.19
C VAL A 94 21.41 -3.97 -3.85
N LEU A 95 20.59 -4.79 -4.52
CA LEU A 95 21.05 -6.05 -5.12
C LEU A 95 22.04 -5.83 -6.27
N PHE A 96 21.81 -4.82 -7.11
CA PHE A 96 22.66 -4.52 -8.27
C PHE A 96 23.68 -3.40 -8.01
N ALA A 97 24.02 -3.13 -6.74
CA ALA A 97 25.02 -2.13 -6.37
C ALA A 97 26.46 -2.58 -6.67
N ARG A 98 26.79 -3.87 -6.49
CA ARG A 98 28.15 -4.38 -6.66
C ARG A 98 28.46 -4.84 -8.09
N SER A 99 27.49 -5.46 -8.75
CA SER A 99 27.61 -5.89 -10.14
C SER A 99 26.24 -5.97 -10.79
N SER A 100 26.20 -5.81 -12.10
CA SER A 100 25.03 -6.11 -12.92
C SER A 100 25.50 -6.75 -14.23
N ARG A 101 24.57 -7.34 -14.98
CA ARG A 101 24.88 -7.85 -16.32
C ARG A 101 25.41 -6.75 -17.26
N LEU A 102 24.98 -5.50 -17.06
CA LEU A 102 25.40 -4.37 -17.88
C LEU A 102 26.75 -3.80 -17.44
N ILE A 103 27.03 -3.71 -16.13
CA ILE A 103 28.30 -3.21 -15.59
C ILE A 103 28.80 -4.24 -14.55
N PRO A 104 29.69 -5.17 -14.95
CA PRO A 104 30.12 -6.26 -14.09
C PRO A 104 30.99 -5.80 -12.91
N ASP A 105 31.68 -4.67 -13.05
CA ASP A 105 32.65 -4.11 -12.11
C ASP A 105 32.13 -2.84 -11.40
N LYS A 106 30.81 -2.73 -11.24
CA LYS A 106 30.14 -1.55 -10.63
C LYS A 106 30.69 -1.21 -9.23
N ALA A 107 31.14 -2.20 -8.46
CA ALA A 107 31.75 -1.99 -7.15
C ALA A 107 32.96 -1.03 -7.17
N ASN A 108 33.70 -0.95 -8.28
CA ASN A 108 34.89 -0.09 -8.40
C ASN A 108 34.54 1.38 -8.65
N LEU A 109 33.34 1.66 -9.17
CA LEU A 109 32.86 3.02 -9.44
C LEU A 109 32.36 3.71 -8.15
N GLY A 110 32.14 2.95 -7.07
CA GLY A 110 31.64 3.45 -5.79
C GLY A 110 30.11 3.56 -5.72
N PHE A 111 29.60 4.03 -4.58
CA PHE A 111 28.14 4.13 -4.34
C PHE A 111 27.50 5.34 -5.05
N HIS A 112 28.31 6.36 -5.35
CA HIS A 112 27.85 7.61 -5.94
C HIS A 112 28.75 8.02 -7.11
N PHE A 113 28.35 7.66 -8.33
CA PHE A 113 29.05 8.06 -9.55
C PHE A 113 28.03 8.49 -10.62
N PRO A 114 28.36 9.50 -11.43
CA PRO A 114 27.41 10.16 -12.33
C PRO A 114 27.15 9.42 -13.63
N CYS A 115 28.01 8.48 -14.05
CA CYS A 115 27.82 7.52 -15.16
C CYS A 115 29.11 6.69 -15.39
N ASP A 116 29.07 5.69 -16.28
CA ASP A 116 30.22 4.85 -16.71
C ASP A 116 30.59 5.12 -18.20
N GLY A 117 30.65 6.41 -18.59
CA GLY A 117 31.07 6.88 -19.94
C GLY A 117 30.08 6.57 -21.08
N PRO A 118 30.15 7.18 -22.28
CA PRO A 118 29.07 7.15 -23.30
C PRO A 118 28.81 5.80 -24.02
N GLY A 119 29.50 4.71 -23.64
CA GLY A 119 29.35 3.41 -24.27
C GLY A 119 27.97 2.77 -24.09
N ARG A 120 27.69 1.65 -24.75
CA ARG A 120 26.51 0.78 -24.49
C ARG A 120 25.12 1.45 -24.64
N GLY A 121 24.99 2.52 -25.42
CA GLY A 121 23.69 3.08 -25.83
C GLY A 121 23.19 4.30 -25.04
N GLY A 122 23.96 4.84 -24.10
CA GLY A 122 23.72 6.17 -23.50
C GLY A 122 23.96 6.23 -21.99
N HIS A 123 24.84 7.13 -21.56
CA HIS A 123 25.22 7.37 -20.17
C HIS A 123 25.12 8.87 -19.81
N VAL A 124 23.89 9.36 -19.65
CA VAL A 124 23.63 10.75 -19.20
C VAL A 124 22.67 10.73 -17.99
N LYS A 125 23.22 11.20 -16.85
CA LYS A 125 22.64 11.47 -15.50
C LYS A 125 22.44 10.30 -14.53
N TYR A 126 23.42 10.07 -13.64
CA TYR A 126 23.29 9.17 -12.50
C TYR A 126 23.50 9.92 -11.17
N HIS A 127 22.46 10.56 -10.65
CA HIS A 127 22.36 10.90 -9.23
C HIS A 127 21.03 10.36 -8.72
N LYS A 128 21.03 9.24 -7.95
CA LYS A 128 19.82 8.59 -7.38
C LYS A 128 18.61 8.40 -8.35
N GLN A 129 18.80 8.58 -9.66
CA GLN A 129 17.75 8.55 -10.69
C GLN A 129 17.85 7.34 -11.62
N GLN A 130 18.88 6.50 -11.51
CA GLN A 130 18.89 5.17 -12.16
C GLN A 130 17.88 4.19 -11.52
N LEU A 131 17.22 4.60 -10.45
CA LEU A 131 16.18 3.82 -9.79
C LEU A 131 14.77 4.11 -10.33
N VAL A 132 14.58 5.24 -11.03
CA VAL A 132 13.28 5.64 -11.58
C VAL A 132 13.26 5.57 -13.11
N GLN A 133 14.40 5.76 -13.79
CA GLN A 133 14.43 5.80 -15.25
C GLN A 133 14.34 4.41 -15.92
N ASP A 134 14.76 3.34 -15.25
CA ASP A 134 14.57 1.95 -15.73
C ASP A 134 13.13 1.42 -15.47
N SER A 135 12.20 2.29 -15.06
CA SER A 135 10.80 1.94 -14.72
C SER A 135 9.76 2.63 -15.61
N ILE A 136 10.17 3.39 -16.64
CA ILE A 136 9.24 4.07 -17.56
C ILE A 136 9.51 3.76 -19.04
N TRP A 137 10.49 2.91 -19.38
CA TRP A 137 10.56 2.24 -20.69
C TRP A 137 11.18 0.85 -20.54
#